data_AF-A0AAW2JHM9-F1
#
_entry.id   AF-A0AAW2JHM9-F1
#
_cell.length_a   1.000
_cell.length_b   1.000
_cell.length_c   1.000
_cell.angle_alpha   90.00
_cell.angle_beta   90.00
_cell.angle_gamma   90.00
#
_symmetry.space_group_name_H-M   'P 1'
#
loop_
_entity.id
_entity.type
_entity.pdbx_description
1 polymer ?
#
loop_
_entity_poly.entity_id
_entity_poly.type
_entity_poly.pdbx_seq_one_letter_code
_entity_poly.pdbx_strand_id
1 'polypeptide(L)'
;MFNHAHSRLRNVIERAFGILKKRFPILQWGMPSYLLNHQVDIVIACCTLHNFIRRFSNDDIIFNEPDGDLPQDMDSFYHRGHPTLSEIEEQRTLRDSIAMQMWASQNGT
;
A
#
# COMPACT_ATOMS: atom_id res chain seq x y z
N MET A 1 -29.31 -14.58 -14.22
CA MET A 1 -28.11 -14.25 -15.02
C MET A 1 -27.40 -12.98 -14.55
N PHE A 2 -28.11 -11.87 -14.32
CA PHE A 2 -27.52 -10.59 -13.89
C PHE A 2 -26.64 -10.70 -12.63
N ASN A 3 -27.16 -11.30 -11.55
CA ASN A 3 -26.41 -11.45 -10.29
C ASN A 3 -25.12 -12.24 -10.49
N HIS A 4 -25.15 -13.30 -11.30
CA HIS A 4 -23.97 -14.12 -11.53
C HIS A 4 -22.89 -13.37 -12.33
N ALA A 5 -23.29 -12.61 -13.36
CA ALA A 5 -22.36 -11.76 -14.10
C ALA A 5 -21.78 -10.64 -13.22
N HIS A 6 -22.60 -10.02 -12.38
CA HIS A 6 -22.19 -8.98 -11.45
C HIS A 6 -21.19 -9.52 -10.41
N SER A 7 -21.49 -10.66 -9.78
CA SER A 7 -20.59 -11.30 -8.81
C SER A 7 -19.26 -11.72 -9.44
N ARG A 8 -19.27 -12.21 -10.68
CA ARG A 8 -18.03 -12.57 -11.40
C ARG A 8 -17.13 -11.37 -11.63
N LEU A 9 -17.70 -10.25 -12.10
CA LEU A 9 -16.94 -9.01 -12.30
C LEU A 9 -16.39 -8.48 -10.98
N ARG A 10 -17.22 -8.44 -9.94
CA ARG A 10 -16.84 -7.98 -8.60
C ARG A 10 -15.67 -8.79 -8.05
N ASN A 11 -15.71 -10.12 -8.17
CA ASN A 11 -14.64 -11.00 -7.71
C ASN A 11 -13.30 -10.67 -8.40
N VAL A 12 -13.29 -10.44 -9.71
CA VAL A 12 -12.07 -10.05 -10.44
C VAL A 12 -11.51 -8.71 -9.92
N ILE A 13 -12.38 -7.73 -9.68
CA ILE A 13 -11.99 -6.42 -9.17
C ILE A 13 -11.44 -6.52 -7.75
N GLU A 14 -12.12 -7.25 -6.87
CA GLU A 14 -11.71 -7.45 -5.48
C GLU A 14 -10.35 -8.16 -5.38
N ARG A 15 -10.13 -9.20 -6.20
CA ARG A 15 -8.83 -9.89 -6.28
C ARG A 15 -7.72 -8.95 -6.76
N ALA A 16 -7.98 -8.15 -7.80
CA ALA A 16 -6.99 -7.18 -8.29
C ALA A 16 -6.59 -6.16 -7.21
N PHE A 17 -7.57 -5.61 -6.47
CA PHE A 17 -7.28 -4.71 -5.36
C PHE A 17 -6.62 -5.42 -4.17
N GLY A 18 -6.95 -6.68 -3.91
CA GLY A 18 -6.30 -7.50 -2.89
C GLY A 18 -4.80 -7.66 -3.17
N ILE A 19 -4.44 -7.99 -4.40
CA ILE A 19 -3.04 -8.13 -4.85
C ILE A 19 -2.32 -6.77 -4.77
N LEU A 20 -2.97 -5.69 -5.20
CA LEU A 20 -2.42 -4.33 -5.11
C LEU A 20 -2.09 -3.95 -3.66
N LYS A 21 -3.01 -4.21 -2.72
CA LYS A 21 -2.82 -3.94 -1.28
C LYS A 21 -1.74 -4.83 -0.65
N LYS A 22 -1.69 -6.12 -1.01
CA LYS A 22 -0.64 -7.05 -0.57
C LYS A 22 0.75 -6.57 -1.00
N ARG A 23 0.88 -6.03 -2.23
CA ARG A 23 2.16 -5.47 -2.72
C ARG A 23 2.49 -4.11 -2.10
N PHE A 24 1.49 -3.26 -1.88
CA PHE A 24 1.67 -1.93 -1.32
C PHE A 24 0.92 -1.79 0.01
N PRO A 25 1.53 -2.25 1.14
CA PRO A 25 0.94 -2.20 2.47
C PRO A 25 0.38 -0.82 2.88
N ILE A 26 0.96 0.27 2.36
CA ILE A 26 0.47 1.64 2.61
C ILE A 26 -0.99 1.87 2.19
N LEU A 27 -1.49 1.09 1.22
CA LEU A 27 -2.89 1.13 0.77
C LEU A 27 -3.84 0.28 1.64
N GLN A 28 -3.27 -0.54 2.53
CA GLN A 28 -4.00 -1.46 3.39
C GLN A 28 -4.14 -0.93 4.82
N TRP A 29 -3.07 -0.36 5.37
CA TRP A 29 -2.95 -0.04 6.81
C TRP A 29 -3.40 1.36 7.20
N GLY A 30 -4.08 2.05 6.29
CA GLY A 30 -4.35 3.47 6.45
C GLY A 30 -3.15 4.27 6.02
N MET A 31 -3.38 5.16 5.07
CA MET A 31 -2.36 6.09 4.67
C MET A 31 -2.06 7.02 5.85
N PRO A 32 -0.78 7.33 6.16
CA PRO A 32 -0.45 8.39 7.10
C PRO A 32 -1.30 9.62 6.76
N SER A 33 -1.64 10.44 7.75
CA SER A 33 -2.33 11.70 7.47
C SER A 33 -1.41 12.51 6.58
N TYR A 34 -1.55 12.39 5.28
CA TYR A 34 -1.03 13.30 4.30
C TYR A 34 -2.20 14.14 3.85
N LEU A 35 -1.89 15.29 3.26
CA LEU A 35 -2.91 16.05 2.54
C LEU A 35 -3.55 15.14 1.48
N LEU A 36 -4.86 15.30 1.26
CA LEU A 36 -5.63 14.47 0.33
C LEU A 36 -4.94 14.34 -1.04
N ASN A 37 -4.32 15.41 -1.53
CA ASN A 37 -3.57 15.41 -2.80
C ASN A 37 -2.44 14.39 -2.80
N HIS A 38 -1.61 14.36 -1.75
CA HIS A 38 -0.55 13.37 -1.61
C HIS A 38 -1.12 11.95 -1.47
N GLN A 39 -2.30 11.80 -0.88
CA GLN A 39 -2.93 10.50 -0.80
C GLN A 39 -3.33 9.96 -2.18
N VAL A 40 -3.88 10.84 -3.01
CA VAL A 40 -4.19 10.53 -4.42
C VAL A 40 -2.91 10.18 -5.18
N ASP A 41 -1.84 10.96 -5.02
CA ASP A 41 -0.56 10.72 -5.69
C ASP A 41 0.04 9.35 -5.32
N ILE A 42 -0.06 8.96 -4.04
CA ILE A 42 0.39 7.65 -3.57
C ILE A 42 -0.41 6.52 -4.24
N VAL A 43 -1.74 6.64 -4.32
CA VAL A 43 -2.58 5.65 -5.00
C VAL A 43 -2.20 5.53 -6.47
N ILE A 44 -2.01 6.66 -7.17
CA ILE A 44 -1.63 6.68 -8.59
C ILE A 44 -0.25 6.04 -8.78
N ALA A 45 0.73 6.37 -7.94
CA ALA A 45 2.06 5.79 -7.99
C ALA A 45 2.02 4.27 -7.79
N CYS A 46 1.31 3.78 -6.77
CA CYS A 46 1.14 2.35 -6.53
C CYS A 46 0.49 1.63 -7.72
N CYS A 47 -0.59 2.17 -8.29
CA CYS A 47 -1.25 1.61 -9.48
C CYS A 47 -0.30 1.60 -10.69
N THR A 48 0.47 2.66 -10.89
CA THR A 48 1.42 2.77 -12.01
C THR A 48 2.53 1.73 -11.89
N LEU A 49 3.16 1.63 -10.71
CA LEU A 49 4.19 0.60 -10.46
C LEU A 49 3.60 -0.81 -10.56
N HIS A 50 2.40 -1.05 -10.05
CA HIS A 50 1.73 -2.34 -10.17
C HIS A 50 1.57 -2.76 -11.63
N ASN A 51 1.06 -1.86 -12.46
CA ASN A 51 0.84 -2.09 -13.88
C ASN A 51 2.17 -2.30 -14.63
N PHE A 52 3.20 -1.53 -14.28
CA PHE A 52 4.53 -1.70 -14.83
C PHE A 52 5.08 -3.10 -14.53
N ILE A 53 5.08 -3.50 -13.25
CA ILE A 53 5.56 -4.82 -12.83
C ILE A 53 4.73 -5.92 -13.51
N ARG A 54 3.41 -5.79 -13.57
CA ARG A 54 2.53 -6.75 -14.26
C ARG A 54 2.89 -6.92 -15.74
N ARG A 55 3.36 -5.86 -16.39
CA ARG A 55 3.71 -5.87 -17.82
C ARG A 55 5.10 -6.43 -18.11
N PHE A 56 6.04 -6.27 -17.19
CA PHE A 56 7.46 -6.54 -17.45
C PHE A 56 8.07 -7.64 -16.56
N SER A 57 7.41 -8.03 -15.48
CA SER A 57 7.87 -9.10 -14.59
C SER A 57 7.05 -10.36 -14.80
N ASN A 58 7.63 -11.34 -15.48
CA ASN A 58 6.97 -12.62 -15.78
C ASN A 58 6.99 -13.58 -14.59
N ASP A 59 7.96 -13.43 -13.68
CA ASP A 59 8.18 -14.33 -12.53
C ASP A 59 7.80 -13.69 -11.19
N ASP A 60 6.85 -12.75 -11.21
CA ASP A 60 6.45 -12.05 -10.01
C ASP A 60 5.72 -12.99 -9.03
N ILE A 61 6.33 -13.17 -7.86
CA ILE A 61 5.87 -14.07 -6.80
C ILE A 61 4.45 -13.71 -6.35
N ILE A 62 4.10 -12.43 -6.29
CA ILE A 62 2.79 -11.97 -5.82
C ILE A 62 1.68 -12.31 -6.83
N PHE A 63 1.99 -12.39 -8.13
CA PHE A 63 1.05 -12.82 -9.16
C PHE A 63 0.99 -14.35 -9.33
N ASN A 64 2.03 -15.07 -8.91
CA ASN A 64 2.20 -16.51 -9.11
C ASN A 64 1.86 -17.33 -7.85
N GLU A 65 1.79 -16.71 -6.68
CA GLU A 65 1.29 -17.36 -5.47
C GLU A 65 -0.20 -17.74 -5.64
N PRO A 66 -0.60 -18.98 -5.30
CA PRO A 66 -2.01 -19.29 -5.09
C PRO A 66 -2.55 -18.34 -4.01
N ASP A 67 -3.87 -18.06 -3.99
CA ASP A 67 -4.51 -17.22 -2.96
C ASP A 67 -4.29 -17.86 -1.56
N GLY A 68 -3.09 -17.70 -1.02
CA GLY A 68 -2.62 -18.25 0.24
C GLY A 68 -2.74 -17.18 1.31
N ASP A 69 -3.21 -17.61 2.47
CA ASP A 69 -3.44 -16.75 3.63
C ASP A 69 -2.25 -15.81 3.87
N LEU A 70 -2.59 -14.56 4.19
CA LEU A 70 -1.64 -13.52 4.54
C LEU A 70 -0.68 -14.07 5.62
N PRO A 71 0.63 -13.76 5.56
CA PRO A 71 1.59 -14.16 6.59
C PRO A 71 1.06 -13.83 8.00
N GLN A 72 1.21 -14.74 8.97
CA GLN A 72 0.69 -14.56 10.35
C GLN A 72 1.12 -13.25 11.02
N ASP A 73 2.29 -12.70 10.67
CA ASP A 73 2.74 -11.39 11.15
C ASP A 73 1.86 -10.22 10.65
N MET A 74 1.19 -10.37 9.51
CA MET A 74 0.22 -9.39 9.00
C MET A 74 -1.08 -9.41 9.82
N ASP A 75 -1.50 -10.56 10.36
CA ASP A 75 -2.71 -10.71 11.20
C ASP A 75 -2.67 -9.87 12.48
N SER A 76 -1.49 -9.84 13.11
CA SER A 76 -1.23 -8.98 14.27
C SER A 76 -1.35 -7.47 13.96
N PHE A 77 -1.08 -7.07 12.71
CA PHE A 77 -1.13 -5.67 12.26
C PHE A 77 -2.54 -5.24 11.80
N TYR A 78 -3.39 -6.18 11.33
CA TYR A 78 -4.84 -5.94 11.05
C TYR A 78 -5.68 -5.61 12.27
N HIS A 79 -5.21 -5.99 13.45
CA HIS A 79 -5.87 -5.68 14.71
C HIS A 79 -5.41 -4.34 15.31
N ARG A 80 -4.37 -3.71 14.74
CA ARG A 80 -3.96 -2.36 15.13
C ARG A 80 -4.93 -1.38 14.48
N GLY A 81 -5.85 -0.85 15.29
CA GLY A 81 -6.83 0.15 14.84
C GLY A 81 -6.17 1.36 14.17
N HIS A 82 -7.00 2.23 13.59
CA HIS A 82 -6.51 3.49 13.00
C HIS A 82 -5.66 4.25 14.03
N PRO A 83 -4.45 4.72 13.65
CA PRO A 83 -3.61 5.49 14.55
C PRO A 83 -4.32 6.78 14.98
N THR A 84 -4.16 7.14 16.24
CA THR A 84 -4.65 8.39 16.83
C THR A 84 -3.96 9.60 16.22
N LEU A 85 -4.55 10.78 16.38
CA LEU A 85 -3.97 12.03 15.88
C LEU A 85 -2.56 12.29 16.44
N SER A 86 -2.31 11.92 17.71
CA SER A 86 -0.99 12.05 18.35
C SER A 86 0.05 11.16 17.68
N GLU A 87 -0.29 9.89 17.46
CA GLU A 87 0.61 8.93 16.81
C GLU A 87 0.95 9.36 15.37
N ILE A 88 -0.01 9.97 14.68
CA ILE A 88 0.18 10.53 13.34
C ILE A 88 1.16 11.71 13.37
N GLU A 89 1.02 12.62 14.33
CA GLU A 89 1.88 13.80 14.49
C GLU A 89 3.32 13.39 14.84
N GLU A 90 3.47 12.39 15.72
CA GLU A 90 4.75 11.79 16.09
C GLU A 90 5.43 11.13 14.87
N GLN A 91 4.68 10.35 14.09
CA GLN A 91 5.18 9.73 12.87
C GLN A 91 5.63 10.75 11.82
N ARG A 92 4.88 11.86 11.66
CA ARG A 92 5.26 12.97 10.77
C ARG A 92 6.56 13.61 11.23
N THR A 93 6.65 13.95 12.51
CA THR A 93 7.84 14.59 13.10
C THR A 93 9.08 13.73 12.93
N LEU A 94 8.96 12.42 13.20
CA LEU A 94 10.04 11.47 13.03
C LEU A 94 10.49 11.42 11.56
N ARG A 95 9.55 11.26 10.62
CA ARG A 95 9.84 11.23 9.19
C ARG A 95 10.57 12.49 8.72
N ASP A 96 10.10 13.67 9.11
CA ASP A 96 10.68 14.94 8.69
C ASP A 96 12.09 15.13 9.28
N SER A 97 12.31 14.71 10.53
CA SER A 97 13.64 14.73 11.14
C SER A 97 14.65 13.86 10.39
N ILE A 98 14.24 12.67 9.94
CA ILE A 98 15.09 11.75 9.17
C ILE A 98 15.38 12.37 7.78
N ALA A 99 14.38 12.96 7.13
CA ALA A 99 14.57 13.65 5.86
C ALA A 99 15.55 14.84 5.98
N MET A 100 15.43 15.64 7.05
CA MET A 100 16.35 16.75 7.32
C MET A 100 17.77 16.27 7.60
N GLN A 101 17.95 15.17 8.35
CA GLN A 101 19.26 14.57 8.59
C GLN A 101 19.91 14.06 7.30
N MET A 102 19.15 13.36 6.45
CA MET A 102 19.62 12.90 5.14
C MET A 102 20.01 14.07 4.22
N TRP A 103 19.23 15.14 4.23
CA TRP A 103 19.53 16.34 3.45
C TRP A 103 20.79 17.06 3.94
N ALA A 104 20.95 17.17 5.26
CA ALA A 104 22.11 17.81 5.87
C ALA A 104 23.41 17.02 5.65
N SER A 105 23.35 15.68 5.69
CA SER A 105 24.52 14.84 5.44
C SER A 105 24.97 14.88 3.98
N GLN A 106 24.06 15.14 3.04
CA GLN A 106 24.37 15.20 1.61
C GLN A 106 24.97 16.56 1.18
N ASN A 107 24.67 17.64 1.90
CA ASN A 107 25.18 19.00 1.62
C ASN A 107 26.38 19.41 2.51
N GLY A 108 26.96 18.45 3.24
CA GLY A 108 28.00 18.66 4.25
C GLY A 108 29.43 18.22 3.88
N THR A 109 29.78 18.15 2.59
CA THR A 109 31.15 17.95 2.07
C THR A 109 31.40 18.89 0.90
#